data_AF-H8X2R4-F1
#
_entry.id   AF-H8X2R4-F1
#
_cell.length_a   1.000
_cell.length_b   1.000
_cell.length_c   1.000
_cell.angle_alpha   90.00
_cell.angle_beta   90.00
_cell.angle_gamma   90.00
#
_symmetry.space_group_name_H-M   'P 1'
#
loop_
_entity.id
_entity.type
_entity.pdbx_description
1 polymer ?
#
loop_
_entity_poly.entity_id
_entity_poly.type
_entity_poly.pdbx_seq_one_letter_code
_entity_poly.pdbx_strand_id
1 'polypeptide(L)'
;MSLGTLYATQQIRSLPAKALAKYFNLDIKISDKDAAYEKNFPLNKIPAFIGPKGFTLTEVIAICLYFPAFDVAPDWESYEFTKLDASKEEDKKFFDNMLAWDEPVVINGEKREISDGKVFK
;
A
#
# COMPACT_ATOMS: atom_id res chain seq x y z
N MET A 1 7.05 -12.18 7.08
CA MET A 1 7.15 -12.32 5.61
C MET A 1 7.92 -11.11 5.13
N SER A 2 8.90 -11.27 4.25
CA SER A 2 9.70 -10.12 3.80
C SER A 2 8.79 -9.10 3.11
N LEU A 3 8.91 -7.84 3.53
CA LEU A 3 8.17 -6.70 2.99
C LEU A 3 8.71 -6.26 1.61
N GLY A 4 9.73 -6.94 1.08
CA GLY A 4 10.22 -6.71 -0.27
C GLY A 4 11.72 -6.42 -0.33
N THR A 5 12.16 -5.95 -1.50
CA THR A 5 13.56 -5.64 -1.79
C THR A 5 13.73 -4.17 -2.12
N LEU A 6 14.56 -3.47 -1.34
CA LEU A 6 15.01 -2.11 -1.59
C LEU A 6 16.36 -2.14 -2.32
N TYR A 7 16.36 -1.64 -3.55
CA TYR A 7 17.56 -1.43 -4.35
C TYR A 7 18.16 -0.06 -4.01
N ALA A 8 19.23 -0.05 -3.22
CA ALA A 8 19.78 1.17 -2.66
C ALA A 8 21.28 1.02 -2.36
N THR A 9 22.11 1.94 -2.88
CA THR A 9 23.58 1.93 -2.71
C THR A 9 24.02 3.00 -1.69
N GLN A 10 25.30 3.39 -1.68
CA GLN A 10 25.84 4.44 -0.79
C GLN A 10 25.50 5.88 -1.23
N GLN A 11 24.63 6.06 -2.23
CA GLN A 11 24.26 7.38 -2.72
C GLN A 11 23.39 8.15 -1.72
N ILE A 12 23.51 9.48 -1.69
CA ILE A 12 22.81 10.35 -0.74
C ILE A 12 21.29 10.18 -0.77
N ARG A 13 20.71 9.89 -1.94
CA ARG A 13 19.26 9.66 -2.10
C ARG A 13 18.81 8.29 -1.60
N SER A 14 19.72 7.34 -1.43
CA SER A 14 19.44 6.00 -0.90
C SER A 14 19.47 5.96 0.63
N LEU A 15 20.18 6.90 1.26
CA LEU A 15 20.36 6.95 2.71
C LEU A 15 19.03 7.08 3.49
N PRO A 16 18.08 7.97 3.11
CA PRO A 16 16.84 8.14 3.86
C PRO A 16 16.00 6.85 3.90
N ALA A 17 15.82 6.18 2.75
CA ALA A 17 15.07 4.94 2.68
C ALA A 17 15.70 3.83 3.55
N LYS A 18 17.04 3.70 3.54
CA LYS A 18 17.74 2.75 4.42
C LYS A 18 17.56 3.08 5.91
N ALA A 19 17.65 4.36 6.26
CA ALA A 19 17.48 4.82 7.63
C ALA A 19 16.06 4.54 8.14
N LEU A 20 15.04 4.79 7.32
CA LEU A 20 13.64 4.51 7.66
C LEU A 20 13.38 3.02 7.80
N ALA A 21 13.87 2.18 6.88
CA ALA A 21 13.73 0.73 6.99
C ALA A 21 14.31 0.20 8.31
N LYS A 22 15.48 0.73 8.73
CA LYS A 22 16.10 0.38 10.01
C LYS A 22 15.33 0.94 11.21
N TYR A 23 14.87 2.18 11.15
CA TYR A 23 14.15 2.85 12.24
C TYR A 23 12.84 2.14 12.58
N PHE A 24 12.07 1.77 11.56
CA PHE A 24 10.79 1.05 11.71
C PHE A 24 10.97 -0.48 11.84
N ASN A 25 12.21 -0.98 11.89
CA ASN A 25 12.51 -2.42 11.98
C ASN A 25 11.79 -3.26 10.91
N LEU A 26 11.71 -2.73 9.68
CA LEU A 26 11.01 -3.37 8.56
C LEU A 26 11.83 -4.54 8.00
N ASP A 27 11.17 -5.67 7.72
CA ASP A 27 11.77 -6.87 7.09
C ASP A 27 12.01 -6.67 5.58
N ILE A 28 12.86 -5.69 5.23
CA ILE A 28 13.18 -5.31 3.85
C ILE A 28 14.60 -5.75 3.51
N LYS A 29 14.74 -6.49 2.41
CA LYS A 29 16.06 -6.85 1.88
C LYS A 29 16.68 -5.66 1.16
N ILE A 30 17.87 -5.22 1.57
CA ILE A 30 18.63 -4.19 0.85
C ILE A 30 19.60 -4.87 -0.11
N SER A 31 19.56 -4.50 -1.39
CA SER A 31 20.39 -5.10 -2.45
C SER A 31 20.97 -4.04 -3.40
N ASP A 32 22.04 -4.41 -4.10
CA ASP A 32 22.50 -3.74 -5.32
C ASP A 32 21.63 -4.17 -6.52
N LYS A 33 21.84 -3.51 -7.67
CA LYS A 33 21.12 -3.80 -8.92
C LYS A 33 21.35 -5.27 -9.32
N ASP A 34 20.25 -5.97 -9.59
CA ASP A 34 20.24 -7.36 -10.06
C ASP A 34 19.36 -7.51 -11.32
N ALA A 35 19.21 -8.74 -11.83
CA ALA A 35 18.37 -9.01 -12.99
C ALA A 35 16.89 -8.64 -12.77
N ALA A 36 16.40 -8.68 -11.53
CA ALA A 36 15.03 -8.28 -11.21
C ALA A 36 14.87 -6.76 -11.24
N TYR A 37 15.88 -6.01 -10.81
CA TYR A 37 15.93 -4.56 -10.94
C TYR A 37 15.90 -4.13 -12.41
N GLU A 38 16.77 -4.71 -13.24
CA GLU A 38 16.87 -4.33 -14.66
C GLU A 38 15.56 -4.59 -15.43
N LYS A 39 14.86 -5.67 -15.09
CA LYS A 39 13.55 -6.00 -15.67
C LYS A 39 12.45 -5.01 -15.28
N ASN A 40 12.47 -4.53 -14.04
CA ASN A 40 11.37 -3.73 -13.48
C ASN A 40 11.60 -2.22 -13.56
N PHE A 41 12.86 -1.77 -13.68
CA PHE A 41 13.23 -0.35 -13.62
C PHE A 41 14.07 0.08 -14.84
N PRO A 42 13.44 0.28 -16.01
CA PRO A 42 14.15 0.66 -17.25
C PRO A 42 14.86 2.02 -17.17
N LEU A 43 14.46 2.88 -16.23
CA LEU A 43 15.09 4.19 -15.99
C LEU A 43 16.44 4.09 -15.27
N ASN A 44 16.81 2.93 -14.74
CA ASN A 44 18.10 2.66 -14.08
C ASN A 44 18.47 3.63 -12.94
N LYS A 45 17.45 4.21 -12.29
CA LYS A 45 17.56 5.13 -11.14
C LYS A 45 17.38 4.38 -9.81
N ILE A 46 18.13 4.80 -8.81
CA ILE A 46 18.03 4.33 -7.42
C ILE A 46 17.80 5.53 -6.48
N PRO A 47 17.13 5.37 -5.34
CA PRO A 47 16.56 4.13 -4.81
C PRO A 47 15.30 3.65 -5.57
N ALA A 48 15.11 2.34 -5.60
CA ALA A 48 13.90 1.68 -6.14
C ALA A 48 13.49 0.53 -5.22
N PHE A 49 12.21 0.21 -5.15
CA PHE A 49 11.69 -0.78 -4.22
C PHE A 49 10.72 -1.72 -4.93
N ILE A 50 10.87 -3.02 -4.68
CA ILE A 50 9.91 -4.05 -5.08
C ILE A 50 9.24 -4.54 -3.82
N GLY A 51 7.96 -4.24 -3.66
CA GLY A 51 7.19 -4.59 -2.47
C GLY A 51 6.52 -5.96 -2.54
N PRO A 52 5.71 -6.30 -1.52
CA PRO A 52 4.93 -7.53 -1.52
C PRO A 52 4.00 -7.58 -2.73
N LYS A 53 3.75 -8.77 -3.28
CA LYS A 53 2.95 -8.97 -4.51
C LYS A 53 3.57 -8.38 -5.80
N GLY A 54 4.83 -7.95 -5.75
CA GLY A 54 5.60 -7.59 -6.94
C GLY A 54 5.31 -6.19 -7.51
N PHE A 55 4.65 -5.31 -6.75
CA PHE A 55 4.53 -3.92 -7.17
C PHE A 55 5.90 -3.22 -7.10
N THR A 56 6.08 -2.22 -7.96
CA THR A 56 7.33 -1.48 -8.11
C THR A 56 7.13 -0.03 -7.67
N LEU A 57 8.07 0.50 -6.88
CA LEU A 57 8.12 1.89 -6.47
C LEU A 57 9.45 2.51 -6.88
N THR A 58 9.35 3.71 -7.44
CA THR A 58 10.48 4.58 -7.79
C THR A 58 10.29 5.93 -7.13
N GLU A 59 11.36 6.74 -7.08
CA GLU A 59 11.44 8.01 -6.36
C GLU A 59 11.61 7.88 -4.85
N VAL A 60 12.64 8.56 -4.32
CA VAL A 60 13.01 8.48 -2.90
C VAL A 60 11.88 8.96 -1.98
N ILE A 61 11.18 10.04 -2.36
CA ILE A 61 10.09 10.61 -1.53
C ILE A 61 8.95 9.61 -1.40
N ALA A 62 8.57 8.95 -2.50
CA ALA A 62 7.50 7.95 -2.49
C ALA A 62 7.87 6.75 -1.60
N ILE A 63 9.09 6.25 -1.71
CA ILE A 63 9.60 5.16 -0.86
C ILE A 63 9.62 5.58 0.62
N CYS A 64 10.07 6.80 0.91
CA CYS A 64 10.11 7.33 2.27
C CYS A 64 8.72 7.55 2.89
N LEU A 65 7.70 7.86 2.09
CA LEU A 65 6.31 7.96 2.58
C LEU A 65 5.65 6.59 2.75
N TYR A 66 6.05 5.62 1.95
CA TYR A 66 5.50 4.27 2.00
C TYR A 66 5.96 3.50 3.25
N PHE A 67 7.22 3.62 3.67
CA PHE A 67 7.74 2.88 4.82
C PHE A 67 7.00 3.16 6.15
N PRO A 68 6.72 4.42 6.52
CA PRO A 68 5.88 4.74 7.68
C PRO A 68 4.45 4.19 7.59
N ALA A 69 3.91 3.96 6.38
CA ALA A 69 2.55 3.46 6.22
C ALA A 69 2.37 2.06 6.81
N PHE A 70 3.45 1.25 6.89
CA PHE A 70 3.42 -0.06 7.53
C PHE A 70 3.25 -0.01 9.05
N ASP A 71 3.66 1.08 9.70
CA ASP A 71 3.55 1.24 11.15
C ASP A 71 2.13 1.64 11.57
N VAL A 72 1.48 2.50 10.78
CA VAL A 72 0.12 3.01 11.09
C VAL A 72 -1.01 2.08 10.67
N ALA A 73 -0.77 1.18 9.71
CA ALA A 73 -1.76 0.23 9.21
C ALA A 73 -1.13 -1.17 9.06
N PRO A 74 -0.70 -1.82 10.15
CA PRO A 74 -0.03 -3.12 10.10
C PRO A 74 -0.95 -4.26 9.60
N ASP A 75 -2.27 -4.06 9.62
CA ASP A 75 -3.30 -5.00 9.18
C ASP A 75 -3.82 -4.70 7.76
N TRP A 76 -3.16 -3.84 6.98
CA TRP A 76 -3.53 -3.52 5.59
C TRP A 76 -3.70 -4.77 4.70
N GLU A 77 -3.03 -5.87 5.03
CA GLU A 77 -3.16 -7.18 4.36
C GLU A 77 -4.50 -7.89 4.65
N SER A 78 -5.21 -7.49 5.71
CA SER A 78 -6.53 -8.00 6.08
C SER A 78 -7.67 -7.37 5.28
N TYR A 79 -7.37 -6.31 4.51
CA TYR A 79 -8.36 -5.62 3.69
C TYR A 79 -8.32 -6.13 2.25
N GLU A 80 -9.50 -6.45 1.71
CA GLU A 80 -9.68 -6.70 0.28
C GLU A 80 -10.06 -5.40 -0.42
N PHE A 81 -9.30 -5.02 -1.45
CA PHE A 81 -9.54 -3.81 -2.22
C PHE A 81 -10.08 -4.15 -3.60
N THR A 82 -11.27 -3.67 -3.91
CA THR A 82 -11.87 -3.76 -5.24
C THR A 82 -11.84 -2.39 -5.89
N LYS A 83 -11.22 -2.28 -7.07
CA LYS A 83 -11.22 -1.03 -7.83
C LYS A 83 -12.63 -0.79 -8.39
N LEU A 84 -13.28 0.27 -7.92
CA LEU A 84 -14.57 0.73 -8.45
C LEU A 84 -14.39 1.45 -9.78
N ASP A 85 -15.36 1.28 -10.68
CA ASP A 85 -15.44 1.95 -11.99
C ASP A 85 -16.60 2.94 -11.98
N ALA A 86 -16.29 4.24 -12.03
CA ALA A 86 -17.28 5.30 -12.03
C ALA A 86 -18.23 5.30 -13.25
N SER A 87 -17.90 4.53 -14.29
CA SER A 87 -18.75 4.35 -15.47
C SER A 87 -19.89 3.34 -15.22
N LYS A 88 -19.75 2.49 -14.20
CA LYS A 88 -20.77 1.51 -13.81
C LYS A 88 -21.74 2.14 -12.82
N GLU A 89 -23.02 1.99 -13.09
CA GLU A 89 -24.06 2.61 -12.27
C GLU A 89 -24.15 1.96 -10.89
N GLU A 90 -23.79 0.68 -10.77
CA GLU A 90 -23.76 -0.08 -9.51
C GLU A 90 -22.65 0.43 -8.58
N ASP A 91 -21.44 0.64 -9.10
CA ASP A 91 -20.30 1.15 -8.33
C ASP A 91 -20.55 2.59 -7.87
N LYS A 92 -21.24 3.39 -8.70
CA LYS A 92 -21.65 4.74 -8.34
C LYS A 92 -22.70 4.75 -7.22
N LYS A 93 -23.74 3.90 -7.32
CA LYS A 93 -24.74 3.74 -6.26
C LYS A 93 -24.13 3.25 -4.97
N PHE A 94 -23.19 2.30 -5.03
CA PHE A 94 -22.45 1.84 -3.87
C PHE A 94 -21.65 2.98 -3.22
N PHE A 95 -20.94 3.77 -4.02
CA PHE A 95 -20.17 4.91 -3.52
C PHE A 95 -21.06 5.98 -2.87
N ASP A 96 -22.15 6.35 -3.53
CA ASP A 96 -23.12 7.33 -3.02
C ASP A 96 -23.76 6.82 -1.71
N ASN A 97 -24.11 5.53 -1.64
CA ASN A 97 -24.60 4.91 -0.41
C ASN A 97 -23.55 4.89 0.71
N MET A 98 -22.28 4.65 0.39
CA MET A 98 -21.20 4.66 1.39
C MET A 98 -20.87 6.07 1.90
N LEU A 99 -21.28 7.12 1.18
CA LEU A 99 -21.20 8.51 1.64
C LEU A 99 -22.44 8.93 2.44
N ALA A 100 -23.63 8.48 2.02
CA ALA A 100 -24.91 8.88 2.62
C ALA A 100 -25.31 8.02 3.83
N TRP A 101 -24.84 6.77 3.87
CA TRP A 101 -25.15 5.75 4.89
C TRP A 101 -26.64 5.36 4.96
N ASP A 102 -27.35 5.45 3.85
CA ASP A 102 -28.81 5.28 3.80
C ASP A 102 -29.27 3.82 3.65
N GLU A 103 -28.47 2.96 3.01
CA GLU A 103 -28.81 1.57 2.69
C GLU A 103 -27.83 0.56 3.32
N PRO A 104 -28.32 -0.64 3.73
CA PRO A 104 -27.46 -1.68 4.29
C PRO A 104 -26.47 -2.20 3.25
N VAL A 105 -25.23 -2.41 3.69
CA VAL A 105 -24.16 -2.99 2.86
C VAL A 105 -24.20 -4.51 2.94
N VAL A 106 -23.95 -5.18 1.80
CA VAL A 106 -23.84 -6.64 1.77
C VAL A 106 -22.36 -7.00 1.94
N ILE A 107 -22.04 -7.64 3.06
CA ILE A 107 -20.68 -8.15 3.35
C ILE A 107 -20.80 -9.67 3.45
N ASN A 108 -20.04 -10.40 2.62
CA ASN A 108 -20.05 -11.88 2.59
C ASN A 108 -21.45 -12.51 2.40
N GLY A 109 -22.35 -11.84 1.68
CA GLY A 109 -23.73 -12.30 1.47
C GLY A 109 -24.71 -11.96 2.60
N GLU A 110 -24.24 -11.33 3.68
CA GLU A 110 -25.07 -10.87 4.78
C GLU A 110 -25.36 -9.36 4.64
N LYS A 111 -26.63 -8.97 4.76
CA LYS A 111 -27.01 -7.56 4.86
C LYS A 111 -26.64 -7.02 6.23
N ARG A 112 -25.74 -6.05 6.28
CA ARG A 112 -25.31 -5.36 7.49
C ARG A 112 -25.79 -3.92 7.44
N GLU A 113 -26.55 -3.50 8.44
CA GLU A 113 -26.94 -2.10 8.59
C GLU A 113 -25.73 -1.26 9.02
N ILE A 114 -25.60 -0.08 8.43
CA ILE A 114 -24.59 0.89 8.82
C ILE A 114 -25.02 1.48 10.17
N SER A 115 -24.28 1.17 11.23
CA SER A 115 -24.58 1.64 12.59
C SER A 115 -23.74 2.88 12.90
N ASP A 116 -24.18 4.03 12.39
CA ASP A 116 -23.59 5.32 12.77
C ASP A 116 -24.12 5.79 14.14
N GLY A 117 -23.23 6.35 14.96
CA GLY A 117 -23.57 7.04 16.21
C GLY A 117 -24.27 6.23 17.31
N LYS A 118 -24.48 4.91 17.15
CA LYS A 118 -25.02 4.08 18.23
C LYS A 118 -23.96 3.94 19.32
N VAL A 119 -24.16 4.66 20.42
CA VAL A 119 -23.47 4.40 21.68
C VAL A 119 -23.64 2.91 21.99
N PHE A 120 -22.54 2.16 21.93
CA PHE A 120 -22.51 0.80 22.45
C PHE A 120 -22.94 0.88 23.93
N LYS A 121 -24.15 0.40 24.22
CA LYS A 121 -24.60 0.10 25.58
C LYS A 121 -24.32 -1.36 25.89
#